data_AF-A0A821VUA9-F1
#
_entry.id   AF-A0A821VUA9-F1
#
_cell.length_a   1.000
_cell.length_b   1.000
_cell.length_c   1.000
_cell.angle_alpha   90.00
_cell.angle_beta   90.00
_cell.angle_gamma   90.00
#
_symmetry.space_group_name_H-M   'P 1'
#
loop_
_entity.id
_entity.type
_entity.pdbx_description
1 polymer ?
#
loop_
_entity_poly.entity_id
_entity_poly.type
_entity_poly.pdbx_seq_one_letter_code
_entity_poly.pdbx_strand_id
1 'polypeptide(L)'
;MVRIYAINCEMVYNKVSRVTLVDEKFNRVLDTRNMPGYAVLLFKEIINEEDVLVGFNVQKDLQALGFSHSNIKDMATHPALLESGEIELLKNLAFQELGLHILEGDKYNSVYYAKAAMDIYKKYSF
;
A
#
# COMPACT_ATOMS: atom_id res chain seq x y z
N MET A 1 -13.07 -16.83 2.71
CA MET A 1 -13.54 -15.63 1.99
C MET A 1 -12.32 -14.76 1.80
N VAL A 2 -11.92 -14.53 0.55
CA VAL A 2 -10.72 -13.73 0.24
C VAL A 2 -10.98 -12.29 0.67
N ARG A 3 -10.07 -11.69 1.44
CA ARG A 3 -10.13 -10.27 1.84
C ARG A 3 -9.08 -9.51 1.05
N ILE A 4 -9.37 -8.27 0.69
CA ILE A 4 -8.45 -7.41 -0.04
C ILE A 4 -8.07 -6.23 0.85
N TYR A 5 -6.77 -6.00 0.99
CA TYR A 5 -6.21 -4.93 1.79
C TYR A 5 -5.24 -4.09 0.97
N ALA A 6 -5.43 -2.78 0.99
CA ALA A 6 -4.42 -1.85 0.52
C ALA A 6 -3.42 -1.56 1.62
N ILE A 7 -2.13 -1.72 1.31
CA ILE A 7 -1.02 -1.50 2.24
C ILE A 7 -0.19 -0.30 1.80
N ASN A 8 0.29 0.46 2.79
CA ASN A 8 1.39 1.40 2.59
C ASN A 8 2.22 1.49 3.88
N CYS A 9 3.54 1.40 3.77
CA CYS A 9 4.44 1.66 4.89
C CYS A 9 5.11 3.02 4.78
N GLU A 10 5.27 3.72 5.91
CA GLU A 10 6.23 4.82 6.02
C GLU A 10 7.53 4.28 6.58
N MET A 11 8.66 4.73 6.02
CA MET A 11 10.00 4.28 6.40
C MET A 11 10.82 5.44 6.95
N VAL A 12 11.57 5.18 8.02
CA VAL A 12 12.56 6.09 8.60
C VAL A 12 13.85 5.31 8.79
N TYR A 13 14.94 5.75 8.15
CA TYR A 13 16.24 5.04 8.14
C TYR A 13 16.12 3.54 7.81
N ASN A 14 15.36 3.21 6.74
CA ASN A 14 15.06 1.84 6.30
C ASN A 14 14.31 0.96 7.31
N LYS A 15 13.73 1.55 8.35
CA LYS A 15 12.86 0.86 9.30
C LYS A 15 11.43 1.34 9.13
N VAL A 16 10.47 0.43 9.23
CA VAL A 16 9.05 0.78 9.19
C VAL A 16 8.70 1.63 10.41
N SER A 17 8.26 2.87 10.17
CA SER A 17 7.82 3.81 11.20
C SER A 17 6.30 3.83 11.34
N ARG A 18 5.57 3.46 10.28
CA ARG A 18 4.11 3.32 10.27
C ARG A 18 3.68 2.25 9.29
N VAL A 19 2.67 1.47 9.67
CA VAL A 19 1.96 0.55 8.76
C VAL A 19 0.51 0.99 8.69
N THR A 20 -0.02 1.06 7.48
CA THR A 20 -1.45 1.28 7.26
C THR A 20 -2.03 0.16 6.41
N LEU A 21 -3.20 -0.34 6.82
CA LEU A 21 -4.06 -1.22 6.05
C LEU A 21 -5.44 -0.62 5.91
N VAL A 22 -5.95 -0.64 4.69
CA VAL A 22 -7.30 -0.20 4.35
C VAL A 22 -8.03 -1.35 3.67
N ASP A 23 -9.26 -1.64 4.07
CA ASP A 23 -10.09 -2.68 3.43
C ASP A 23 -10.79 -2.17 2.15
N GLU A 24 -11.49 -3.06 1.45
CA GLU A 24 -12.28 -2.73 0.26
C GLU A 24 -13.40 -1.71 0.52
N LYS A 25 -13.77 -1.43 1.76
CA LYS A 25 -14.76 -0.42 2.12
C LYS A 25 -14.12 0.90 2.55
N PHE A 26 -12.80 1.02 2.37
CA PHE A 26 -11.99 2.17 2.78
C PHE A 26 -11.92 2.39 4.30
N ASN A 27 -12.24 1.38 5.10
CA ASN A 27 -12.04 1.40 6.54
C ASN A 27 -10.57 1.18 6.85
N ARG A 28 -10.05 1.92 7.84
CA ARG A 28 -8.70 1.69 8.37
C ARG A 28 -8.75 0.48 9.29
N VAL A 29 -8.13 -0.61 8.84
CA VAL A 29 -8.01 -1.86 9.62
C VAL A 29 -6.77 -1.83 10.49
N LEU A 30 -5.70 -1.22 9.99
CA LEU A 30 -4.48 -0.93 10.73
C LEU A 30 -4.02 0.49 10.38
N ASP A 31 -3.64 1.28 11.37
CA ASP A 31 -2.98 2.58 11.17
C ASP A 31 -2.18 2.88 12.44
N THR A 32 -0.93 2.40 12.48
CA THR A 32 -0.11 2.44 13.70
C THR A 32 1.25 3.04 13.45
N ARG A 33 1.66 4.00 14.30
CA ARG A 33 2.95 4.70 14.28
C ARG A 33 3.80 4.21 15.46
N ASN A 34 5.04 3.82 15.19
CA ASN A 34 6.13 3.59 16.17
C ASN A 34 5.83 2.72 17.41
N MET A 35 6.17 1.43 17.29
CA MET A 35 7.19 0.77 18.10
C MET A 35 7.84 -0.27 17.16
N PRO A 36 9.17 -0.27 16.94
CA PRO A 36 9.80 -1.26 16.06
C PRO A 36 9.42 -2.66 16.54
N GLY A 37 8.67 -3.41 15.72
CA GLY A 37 8.15 -4.73 16.06
C GLY A 37 6.64 -4.78 16.31
N TYR A 38 6.03 -3.86 17.08
CA TYR A 38 4.60 -3.97 17.41
C TYR A 38 3.68 -3.80 16.19
N ALA A 39 3.97 -2.81 15.34
CA ALA A 39 3.24 -2.61 14.08
C ALA A 39 3.35 -3.83 13.15
N VAL A 40 4.54 -4.46 13.16
CA VAL A 40 4.83 -5.66 12.35
C VAL A 40 4.07 -6.87 12.89
N LEU A 41 4.01 -7.03 14.21
CA LEU A 41 3.25 -8.11 14.85
C LEU A 41 1.75 -7.99 14.53
N LEU A 42 1.16 -6.82 14.71
CA LEU A 42 -0.25 -6.60 14.36
C LEU A 42 -0.53 -6.85 12.88
N PHE A 43 0.36 -6.40 11.98
CA PHE A 43 0.23 -6.68 10.56
C PHE A 43 0.19 -8.20 10.29
N LYS A 44 1.10 -8.96 10.90
CA LYS A 44 1.19 -10.43 10.77
C LYS A 44 0.00 -11.16 11.39
N GLU A 45 -0.66 -10.59 12.38
CA GLU A 45 -1.88 -11.15 12.98
C GLU A 45 -3.14 -10.88 12.14
N ILE A 46 -3.15 -9.80 11.35
CA ILE A 46 -4.30 -9.40 10.53
C ILE A 46 -4.31 -10.14 9.19
N ILE A 47 -3.14 -10.24 8.55
CA ILE A 47 -2.98 -10.75 7.17
C ILE A 47 -2.75 -12.26 7.17
N ASN A 48 -3.55 -12.96 6.37
CA ASN A 48 -3.43 -14.39 6.09
C ASN A 48 -2.96 -14.63 4.65
N GLU A 49 -2.45 -15.83 4.36
CA GLU A 49 -1.92 -16.19 3.03
C GLU A 49 -2.95 -16.05 1.89
N GLU A 50 -4.23 -16.25 2.17
CA GLU A 50 -5.31 -16.13 1.17
C GLU A 50 -5.66 -14.68 0.82
N ASP A 51 -5.30 -13.71 1.67
CA ASP A 51 -5.65 -12.31 1.46
C ASP A 51 -4.93 -11.73 0.23
N VAL A 52 -5.52 -10.72 -0.40
CA VAL A 52 -4.88 -9.98 -1.50
C VAL A 52 -4.29 -8.70 -0.92
N LEU A 53 -2.99 -8.47 -1.12
CA LEU A 53 -2.35 -7.19 -0.80
C LEU A 53 -2.23 -6.33 -2.04
N VAL A 54 -2.80 -5.14 -2.00
CA VAL A 54 -2.75 -4.16 -3.10
C VAL A 54 -1.94 -2.94 -2.66
N GLY A 55 -1.20 -2.34 -3.58
CA GLY A 55 -0.35 -1.19 -3.25
C GLY A 55 0.63 -0.85 -4.35
N PHE A 56 1.60 -0.02 -4.02
CA PHE A 56 2.66 0.41 -4.93
C PHE A 56 4.02 0.00 -4.39
N ASN A 57 4.74 -0.83 -5.14
CA ASN A 57 6.00 -1.43 -4.72
C ASN A 57 5.85 -2.19 -3.38
N VAL A 58 4.80 -3.00 -3.28
CA VAL A 58 4.39 -3.74 -2.07
C VAL A 58 5.51 -4.64 -1.58
N GLN A 59 6.30 -5.21 -2.50
CA GLN A 59 7.42 -6.07 -2.13
C GLN A 59 8.44 -5.36 -1.24
N LYS A 60 8.69 -4.06 -1.47
CA LYS A 60 9.59 -3.25 -0.64
C LYS A 60 9.06 -3.10 0.79
N ASP A 61 7.76 -2.87 0.92
CA ASP A 61 7.08 -2.78 2.22
C ASP A 61 7.14 -4.11 2.98
N LEU A 62 6.85 -5.22 2.28
CA LEU A 62 6.91 -6.57 2.86
C LEU A 62 8.32 -6.98 3.30
N GLN A 63 9.34 -6.64 2.52
CA GLN A 63 10.75 -6.84 2.92
C GLN A 63 11.08 -6.07 4.19
N ALA A 64 10.65 -4.81 4.31
CA ALA A 64 10.88 -4.00 5.51
C ALA A 64 10.11 -4.52 6.73
N LEU A 65 8.97 -5.18 6.52
CA LEU A 65 8.20 -5.88 7.56
C LEU A 65 8.75 -7.27 7.90
N GLY A 66 9.71 -7.80 7.14
CA GLY A 66 10.17 -9.19 7.26
C GLY A 66 9.00 -10.17 7.12
N PHE A 67 8.14 -9.95 6.14
CA PHE A 67 6.98 -10.79 5.81
C PHE A 67 7.05 -11.20 4.35
N SER A 68 6.56 -12.40 4.03
CA SER A 68 6.45 -12.90 2.66
C SER A 68 4.99 -13.14 2.35
N HIS A 69 4.54 -12.63 1.20
CA HIS A 69 3.19 -12.79 0.72
C HIS A 69 3.22 -13.01 -0.79
N SER A 70 2.42 -13.92 -1.31
CA SER A 70 2.42 -14.26 -2.75
C SER A 70 1.30 -13.58 -3.52
N ASN A 71 0.16 -13.33 -2.87
CA ASN A 71 -1.03 -12.78 -3.50
C ASN A 71 -1.01 -11.25 -3.47
N ILE A 72 -0.19 -10.67 -4.34
CA ILE A 72 0.08 -9.23 -4.42
C ILE A 72 -0.44 -8.67 -5.75
N LYS A 73 -1.11 -7.52 -5.68
CA LYS A 73 -1.51 -6.70 -6.83
C LYS A 73 -0.77 -5.37 -6.77
N ASP A 74 0.40 -5.36 -7.40
CA ASP A 74 1.35 -4.24 -7.33
C ASP A 74 1.18 -3.31 -8.53
N MET A 75 0.77 -2.07 -8.24
CA MET A 75 0.60 -1.02 -9.25
C MET A 75 1.88 -0.67 -9.97
N ALA A 76 3.04 -0.79 -9.31
CA ALA A 76 4.33 -0.49 -9.93
C ALA A 76 4.68 -1.46 -11.08
N THR A 77 3.97 -2.58 -11.18
CA THR A 77 4.20 -3.61 -12.21
C THR A 77 3.00 -3.85 -13.11
N HIS A 78 1.90 -3.14 -12.90
CA HIS A 78 0.67 -3.36 -13.66
C HIS A 78 0.79 -2.76 -15.07
N PRO A 79 0.65 -3.54 -16.16
CA PRO A 79 0.94 -3.08 -17.52
C PRO A 79 0.17 -1.82 -17.95
N ALA A 80 -1.09 -1.67 -17.53
CA ALA A 80 -1.90 -0.51 -17.88
C ALA A 80 -1.51 0.78 -17.13
N LEU A 81 -0.68 0.68 -16.08
CA LEU A 81 -0.22 1.80 -15.27
C LEU A 81 1.24 2.18 -15.59
N LEU A 82 1.90 1.43 -16.46
CA LEU A 82 3.26 1.75 -16.90
C LEU A 82 3.21 2.81 -17.99
N GLU A 83 3.78 3.98 -17.73
CA GLU A 83 3.95 5.01 -18.74
C GLU A 83 5.23 4.72 -19.54
N SER A 84 5.10 4.42 -20.83
CA SER A 84 6.24 4.05 -21.70
C SER A 84 7.12 2.90 -21.17
N GLY A 85 6.57 2.04 -20.30
CA GLY A 85 7.30 0.93 -19.67
C GLY A 85 8.07 1.31 -18.40
N GLU A 86 7.99 2.56 -17.94
CA GLU A 86 8.64 3.03 -16.71
C GLU A 86 7.68 3.02 -15.51
N ILE A 87 8.27 2.89 -14.32
CA ILE A 87 7.53 2.88 -13.05
C ILE A 87 7.23 4.34 -12.66
N GLU A 88 5.97 4.73 -12.77
CA GLU A 88 5.49 6.02 -12.28
C GLU A 88 5.39 6.05 -10.74
N LEU A 89 5.67 7.18 -10.11
CA LEU A 89 5.49 7.31 -8.66
C LEU A 89 4.00 7.24 -8.31
N LEU A 90 3.62 6.61 -7.19
CA LEU A 90 2.21 6.54 -6.76
C LEU A 90 1.52 7.92 -6.67
N LYS A 91 2.26 8.99 -6.36
CA LYS A 91 1.70 10.36 -6.38
C LYS A 91 1.27 10.82 -7.78
N ASN A 92 2.04 10.43 -8.80
CA ASN A 92 1.73 10.74 -10.20
C ASN A 92 0.55 9.91 -10.66
N LEU A 93 0.55 8.61 -10.34
CA LEU A 93 -0.57 7.72 -10.63
C LEU A 93 -1.87 8.20 -9.96
N ALA A 94 -1.83 8.61 -8.69
CA ALA A 94 -3.01 9.15 -8.01
C ALA A 94 -3.53 10.43 -8.68
N PHE A 95 -2.63 11.28 -9.19
CA PHE A 95 -3.03 12.47 -9.92
C PHE A 95 -3.61 12.15 -11.30
N GLN A 96 -2.92 11.33 -12.10
CA GLN A 96 -3.34 10.93 -13.45
C GLN A 96 -4.67 10.15 -13.41
N GLU A 97 -4.79 9.21 -12.48
CA GLU A 97 -5.91 8.27 -12.47
C GLU A 97 -7.14 8.78 -11.71
N LEU A 98 -6.94 9.59 -10.68
CA LEU A 98 -7.99 10.00 -9.76
C LEU A 98 -8.13 11.53 -9.66
N GLY A 99 -7.27 12.31 -10.31
CA GLY A 99 -7.21 13.77 -10.12
C GLY A 99 -6.76 14.18 -8.71
N LEU A 100 -6.16 13.27 -7.94
CA LEU A 100 -5.80 13.49 -6.54
C LEU A 100 -4.38 14.06 -6.42
N HIS A 101 -4.29 15.29 -5.92
CA HIS A 101 -3.01 15.91 -5.57
C HIS A 101 -2.54 15.45 -4.20
N ILE A 102 -1.64 14.47 -4.18
CA ILE A 102 -0.94 14.07 -2.95
C ILE A 102 0.29 15.00 -2.79
N LEU A 103 0.15 16.04 -1.96
CA LEU A 103 1.19 17.07 -1.77
C LEU A 103 2.36 16.57 -0.91
N GLU A 104 3.58 16.97 -1.28
CA GLU A 104 4.77 16.87 -0.41
C GLU A 104 4.73 18.00 0.64
N GLY A 105 4.85 17.65 1.91
CA GLY A 105 4.98 18.62 3.01
C GLY A 105 3.86 18.55 4.04
N ASP A 106 2.60 18.42 3.63
CA ASP A 106 1.48 18.21 4.55
C ASP A 106 1.21 16.71 4.75
N LYS A 107 2.12 16.11 5.52
CA LYS A 107 2.08 14.74 6.05
C LYS A 107 1.78 13.68 4.99
N TYR A 108 2.84 12.98 4.54
CA TYR A 108 2.79 11.58 4.14
C TYR A 108 1.78 10.84 5.02
N ASN A 109 0.54 10.74 4.56
CA ASN A 109 -0.48 10.05 5.30
C ASN A 109 -0.61 8.72 4.61
N SER A 110 0.10 7.74 5.14
CA SER A 110 0.03 6.36 4.65
C SER A 110 -1.41 5.87 4.40
N VAL A 111 -2.40 6.41 5.13
CA VAL A 111 -3.83 6.19 4.85
C VAL A 111 -4.27 6.69 3.47
N TYR A 112 -3.90 7.91 3.05
CA TYR A 112 -4.29 8.41 1.73
C TYR A 112 -3.64 7.61 0.62
N TYR A 113 -2.38 7.22 0.78
CA TYR A 113 -1.71 6.34 -0.17
C TYR A 113 -2.37 4.96 -0.26
N ALA A 114 -2.69 4.33 0.88
CA ALA A 114 -3.42 3.07 0.88
C ALA A 114 -4.83 3.20 0.27
N LYS A 115 -5.54 4.30 0.52
CA LYS A 115 -6.86 4.55 -0.11
C LYS A 115 -6.74 4.75 -1.62
N ALA A 116 -5.81 5.59 -2.07
CA ALA A 116 -5.57 5.82 -3.49
C ALA A 116 -5.17 4.52 -4.20
N ALA A 117 -4.35 3.70 -3.57
CA ALA A 117 -4.03 2.36 -4.04
C ALA A 117 -5.31 1.50 -4.18
N MET A 118 -6.18 1.45 -3.17
CA MET A 118 -7.45 0.73 -3.27
C MET A 118 -8.35 1.26 -4.40
N ASP A 119 -8.42 2.58 -4.59
CA ASP A 119 -9.20 3.18 -5.69
C ASP A 119 -8.64 2.81 -7.07
N ILE A 120 -7.32 2.88 -7.27
CA ILE A 120 -6.67 2.46 -8.51
C ILE A 120 -6.88 0.96 -8.73
N TYR A 121 -6.70 0.13 -7.69
CA TYR A 121 -6.98 -1.30 -7.76
C TYR A 121 -8.41 -1.62 -8.20
N LYS A 122 -9.40 -0.82 -7.78
CA LYS A 122 -10.79 -1.02 -8.22
C LYS A 122 -11.07 -0.51 -9.62
N LYS A 123 -10.36 0.54 -10.04
CA LYS A 123 -10.47 1.11 -11.40
C LYS A 123 -9.90 0.16 -12.45
N TYR A 124 -8.85 -0.59 -12.09
CA TYR A 124 -8.14 -1.49 -12.97
C TYR A 124 -8.45 -2.95 -12.62
N SER A 125 -8.80 -3.78 -13.60
CA SER A 125 -9.16 -5.20 -13.34
C SER A 125 -7.90 -6.08 -13.13
N PHE A 126 -7.25 -5.91 -11.98
CA PHE A 126 -6.05 -6.61 -11.53
C PHE A 126 -6.20 -8.13 -11.37
#